data_AF-A0A398CLZ3-F1
#
_entry.id   AF-A0A398CLZ3-F1
#
_cell.length_a   1.000
_cell.length_b   1.000
_cell.length_c   1.000
_cell.angle_alpha   90.00
_cell.angle_beta   90.00
_cell.angle_gamma   90.00
#
_symmetry.space_group_name_H-M   'P 1'
#
loop_
_entity.id
_entity.type
_entity.pdbx_description
1 polymer ?
#
loop_
_entity_poly.entity_id
_entity_poly.type
_entity_poly.pdbx_seq_one_letter_code
_entity_poly.pdbx_strand_id
1 'polypeptide(L)'
;MMKKRTPRLLAAAVFAAVLTLPAVANAASAEPAAVAAPALKTKFEAEGAFAALQIGEQVHVYNKDGQLFKTKGPWREGDLKDLFILPYGPEQIPFVLIQHDKYGYMVFSDLWPKFAKGKEKDTEEAYYSGRIFYKAQTRIDGKTRHHYAIQKGDEVITYIANDFDNLKKGYHEGYRVKGKLRGLVLYDCCPYTVVDSADGKLSVYHAGEKGATLSGHIDLK
;
A
#
# COMPACT_ATOMS: atom_id res chain seq x y z
N MET A 1 9.04 -59.79 -41.59
CA MET A 1 10.03 -60.13 -40.54
C MET A 1 9.27 -60.35 -39.23
N MET A 2 9.37 -61.55 -38.65
CA MET A 2 8.68 -61.97 -37.42
C MET A 2 9.18 -61.20 -36.19
N LYS A 3 8.25 -60.79 -35.31
CA LYS A 3 8.13 -61.17 -33.88
C LYS A 3 7.21 -60.15 -33.19
N LYS A 4 6.02 -60.56 -32.71
CA LYS A 4 5.74 -61.16 -31.37
C LYS A 4 6.08 -60.11 -30.27
N ARG A 5 5.21 -59.70 -29.33
CA ARG A 5 4.19 -60.41 -28.55
C ARG A 5 3.19 -59.41 -27.89
N THR A 6 1.91 -59.75 -27.89
CA THR A 6 0.85 -59.37 -26.91
C THR A 6 1.06 -60.15 -25.57
N PRO A 7 0.22 -60.11 -24.50
CA PRO A 7 -0.89 -59.23 -24.06
C PRO A 7 -0.98 -59.02 -22.50
N ARG A 8 -2.15 -58.52 -22.01
CA ARG A 8 -2.79 -58.67 -20.66
C ARG A 8 -2.28 -57.72 -19.57
N LEU A 9 -3.11 -57.17 -18.67
CA LEU A 9 -4.21 -57.70 -17.83
C LEU A 9 -5.20 -56.54 -17.54
N LEU A 10 -6.53 -56.62 -17.71
CA LEU A 10 -7.55 -57.29 -16.87
C LEU A 10 -7.38 -57.10 -15.35
N ALA A 11 -8.22 -56.24 -14.74
CA ALA A 11 -8.88 -56.51 -13.47
C ALA A 11 -10.03 -55.52 -13.23
N ALA A 12 -11.25 -56.02 -13.36
CA ALA A 12 -12.43 -55.44 -12.74
C ALA A 12 -12.47 -55.88 -11.26
N ALA A 13 -12.98 -55.02 -10.37
CA ALA A 13 -13.51 -55.45 -9.09
C ALA A 13 -14.57 -54.45 -8.61
N VAL A 14 -15.82 -54.79 -8.86
CA VAL A 14 -16.98 -54.33 -8.07
C VAL A 14 -16.92 -55.08 -6.74
N PHE A 15 -16.98 -54.37 -5.63
CA PHE A 15 -17.54 -54.91 -4.40
C PHE A 15 -18.27 -53.80 -3.64
N ALA A 16 -19.58 -53.79 -3.80
CA ALA A 16 -20.49 -53.21 -2.82
C ALA A 16 -20.41 -54.08 -1.57
N ALA A 17 -19.92 -53.51 -0.47
CA ALA A 17 -20.10 -54.07 0.87
C ALA A 17 -21.06 -53.13 1.62
N VAL A 18 -22.35 -53.43 1.52
CA VAL A 18 -23.33 -53.01 2.52
C VAL A 18 -22.98 -53.77 3.79
N LEU A 19 -22.23 -53.13 4.67
CA LEU A 19 -22.02 -53.59 6.04
C LEU A 19 -22.95 -52.80 6.96
N THR A 20 -24.14 -53.36 7.14
CA THR A 20 -25.01 -53.07 8.27
C THR A 20 -24.40 -53.66 9.53
N LEU A 21 -23.89 -52.85 10.44
CA LEU A 21 -23.68 -53.18 11.86
C LEU A 21 -23.72 -51.88 12.69
N PRO A 22 -23.88 -51.98 14.01
CA PRO A 22 -25.12 -51.91 14.77
C PRO A 22 -25.36 -50.48 15.28
N ALA A 23 -26.57 -50.20 15.78
CA ALA A 23 -26.81 -49.04 16.64
C ALA A 23 -26.01 -49.21 17.94
N VAL A 24 -24.73 -48.87 17.91
CA VAL A 24 -23.95 -48.61 19.12
C VAL A 24 -24.44 -47.26 19.61
N ALA A 25 -25.10 -47.27 20.76
CA ALA A 25 -25.39 -46.07 21.53
C ALA A 25 -24.05 -45.40 21.87
N ASN A 26 -23.54 -44.58 20.96
CA ASN A 26 -22.56 -43.57 21.29
C ASN A 26 -23.30 -42.54 22.14
N ALA A 27 -23.08 -42.64 23.45
CA ALA A 27 -23.16 -41.51 24.33
C ALA A 27 -22.56 -40.31 23.57
N ALA A 28 -23.36 -39.27 23.43
CA ALA A 28 -22.95 -38.02 22.82
C ALA A 28 -21.78 -37.44 23.63
N SER A 29 -20.56 -37.83 23.28
CA SER A 29 -19.43 -36.92 23.41
C SER A 29 -19.77 -35.80 22.43
N ALA A 30 -20.35 -34.74 22.98
CA ALA A 30 -20.33 -33.44 22.34
C ALA A 30 -18.86 -33.11 22.10
N GLU A 31 -18.34 -33.46 20.92
CA GLU A 31 -17.16 -32.82 20.39
C GLU A 31 -17.45 -31.31 20.47
N PRO A 32 -16.65 -30.53 21.21
CA PRO A 32 -16.80 -29.09 21.16
C PRO A 32 -16.63 -28.72 19.69
N ALA A 33 -17.69 -28.16 19.10
CA ALA A 33 -17.67 -27.66 17.74
C ALA A 33 -16.39 -26.86 17.58
N ALA A 34 -15.51 -27.30 16.66
CA ALA A 34 -14.25 -26.64 16.40
C ALA A 34 -14.56 -25.17 16.16
N VAL A 35 -14.16 -24.32 17.11
CA VAL A 35 -14.38 -22.88 17.03
C VAL A 35 -13.65 -22.45 15.77
N ALA A 36 -14.40 -22.08 14.74
CA ALA A 36 -13.83 -21.63 13.48
C ALA A 36 -12.88 -20.47 13.83
N ALA A 37 -11.59 -20.63 13.52
CA ALA A 37 -10.62 -19.59 13.73
C ALA A 37 -11.11 -18.32 13.02
N PRO A 38 -11.05 -17.14 13.67
CA PRO A 38 -11.50 -15.91 13.05
C PRO A 38 -10.77 -15.73 11.72
N ALA A 39 -11.54 -15.56 10.64
CA ALA A 39 -10.99 -15.35 9.32
C ALA A 39 -10.10 -14.09 9.35
N LEU A 40 -8.83 -14.24 8.95
CA LEU A 40 -7.93 -13.11 8.80
C LEU A 40 -8.51 -12.17 7.74
N LYS A 41 -8.63 -10.88 8.07
CA LYS A 41 -9.02 -9.86 7.11
C LYS A 41 -7.98 -9.81 6.00
N THR A 42 -8.40 -10.03 4.76
CA THR A 42 -7.51 -9.93 3.59
C THR A 42 -8.08 -8.97 2.57
N LYS A 43 -7.20 -8.19 1.93
CA LYS A 43 -7.53 -7.30 0.82
C LYS A 43 -6.41 -7.33 -0.19
N PHE A 44 -6.74 -7.30 -1.47
CA PHE A 44 -5.77 -7.26 -2.57
C PHE A 44 -6.07 -6.06 -3.47
N GLU A 45 -5.04 -5.28 -3.78
CA GLU A 45 -5.07 -4.19 -4.76
C GLU A 45 -3.89 -4.38 -5.72
N ALA A 46 -4.08 -4.04 -6.99
CA ALA A 46 -3.04 -4.10 -8.00
C ALA A 46 -3.12 -2.87 -8.89
N GLU A 47 -1.97 -2.24 -9.16
CA GLU A 47 -1.84 -1.06 -9.99
C GLU A 47 -0.53 -1.15 -10.77
N GLY A 48 -0.63 -1.10 -12.11
CA GLY A 48 0.53 -1.27 -12.99
C GLY A 48 1.26 -2.60 -12.77
N ALA A 49 2.56 -2.52 -12.46
CA ALA A 49 3.43 -3.67 -12.22
C ALA A 49 3.54 -4.07 -10.73
N PHE A 50 2.70 -3.49 -9.87
CA PHE A 50 2.78 -3.65 -8.43
C PHE A 50 1.49 -4.24 -7.85
N ALA A 51 1.62 -4.88 -6.69
CA ALA A 51 0.49 -5.43 -5.95
C ALA A 51 0.65 -5.18 -4.45
N ALA A 52 -0.47 -4.96 -3.76
CA ALA A 52 -0.55 -4.82 -2.31
C ALA A 52 -1.52 -5.86 -1.75
N LEU A 53 -1.04 -6.65 -0.80
CA LEU A 53 -1.81 -7.66 -0.08
C LEU A 53 -1.88 -7.29 1.40
N GLN A 54 -3.08 -7.02 1.90
CA GLN A 54 -3.35 -6.89 3.32
C GLN A 54 -3.63 -8.27 3.92
N ILE A 55 -2.99 -8.56 5.06
CA ILE A 55 -3.27 -9.72 5.91
C ILE A 55 -3.38 -9.21 7.36
N GLY A 56 -4.58 -9.30 7.95
CA GLY A 56 -4.87 -8.62 9.21
C GLY A 56 -4.80 -7.09 9.02
N GLU A 57 -3.96 -6.42 9.78
CA GLU A 57 -3.71 -4.96 9.67
C GLU A 57 -2.40 -4.61 8.95
N GLN A 58 -1.66 -5.64 8.51
CA GLN A 58 -0.38 -5.50 7.84
C GLN A 58 -0.57 -5.51 6.33
N VAL A 59 0.10 -4.59 5.64
CA VAL A 59 0.08 -4.50 4.17
C VAL A 59 1.45 -4.87 3.63
N HIS A 60 1.50 -5.82 2.69
CA HIS A 60 2.69 -6.27 1.99
C HIS A 60 2.63 -5.82 0.53
N VAL A 61 3.71 -5.25 0.02
CA VAL A 61 3.78 -4.70 -1.34
C VAL A 61 4.82 -5.47 -2.14
N TYR A 62 4.48 -5.80 -3.38
CA TYR A 62 5.25 -6.67 -4.28
C TYR A 62 5.42 -6.04 -5.66
N ASN A 63 6.47 -6.47 -6.36
CA ASN A 63 6.63 -6.35 -7.80
C ASN A 63 7.01 -7.73 -8.39
N LYS A 64 7.41 -7.76 -9.67
CA LYS A 64 7.85 -9.00 -10.35
C LYS A 64 9.07 -9.68 -9.72
N ASP A 65 9.91 -8.93 -9.01
CA ASP A 65 11.18 -9.39 -8.45
C ASP A 65 11.03 -9.89 -7.00
N GLY A 66 9.89 -9.60 -6.35
CA GLY A 66 9.55 -10.08 -5.02
C GLY A 66 8.81 -9.06 -4.17
N GLN A 67 8.87 -9.24 -2.85
CA GLN A 67 8.32 -8.28 -1.89
C GLN A 67 9.24 -7.05 -1.82
N LEU A 68 8.66 -5.87 -1.93
CA LEU A 68 9.35 -4.58 -1.80
C LEU A 68 9.38 -4.12 -0.35
N PHE A 69 8.21 -4.08 0.29
CA PHE A 69 8.10 -3.67 1.68
C PHE A 69 6.82 -4.19 2.32
N LYS A 70 6.74 -4.07 3.64
CA LYS A 70 5.54 -4.29 4.44
C LYS A 70 5.41 -3.23 5.52
N THR A 71 4.18 -2.85 5.83
CA THR A 71 3.93 -2.02 7.00
C THR A 71 4.24 -2.83 8.26
N LYS A 72 4.76 -2.21 9.33
CA LYS A 72 5.11 -2.93 10.56
C LYS A 72 5.00 -2.01 11.77
N GLY A 73 4.38 -2.53 12.82
CA GLY A 73 4.30 -1.90 14.13
C GLY A 73 3.07 -1.02 14.28
N PRO A 74 2.74 -0.65 15.53
CA PRO A 74 1.42 -0.15 15.94
C PRO A 74 1.03 1.22 15.38
N TRP A 75 1.94 1.86 14.63
CA TRP A 75 1.71 3.18 14.01
C TRP A 75 1.56 3.08 12.49
N ARG A 76 1.70 1.87 11.92
CA ARG A 76 1.72 1.61 10.48
C ARG A 76 0.75 0.49 10.09
N GLU A 77 0.03 -0.04 11.05
CA GLU A 77 -1.02 -1.03 10.85
C GLU A 77 -2.36 -0.31 10.67
N GLY A 78 -3.21 -0.87 9.83
CA GLY A 78 -4.51 -0.30 9.50
C GLY A 78 -5.10 -0.89 8.23
N ASP A 79 -6.21 -0.29 7.79
CA ASP A 79 -6.95 -0.78 6.64
C ASP A 79 -6.38 -0.26 5.32
N LEU A 80 -5.98 -1.15 4.41
CA LEU A 80 -5.54 -0.79 3.07
C LEU A 80 -6.68 -0.14 2.30
N LYS A 81 -6.46 1.11 1.92
CA LYS A 81 -7.40 1.91 1.14
C LYS A 81 -7.06 1.92 -0.33
N ASP A 82 -5.78 2.13 -0.63
CA ASP A 82 -5.34 2.25 -2.02
C ASP A 82 -3.89 1.81 -2.20
N LEU A 83 -3.59 1.30 -3.40
CA LEU A 83 -2.24 1.16 -3.94
C LEU A 83 -2.17 2.09 -5.14
N PHE A 84 -1.34 3.12 -5.07
CA PHE A 84 -1.20 4.10 -6.14
C PHE A 84 0.27 4.29 -6.50
N ILE A 85 0.53 4.55 -7.77
CA ILE A 85 1.88 4.65 -8.32
C ILE A 85 2.16 6.10 -8.70
N LEU A 86 3.31 6.62 -8.26
CA LEU A 86 3.76 7.96 -8.61
C LEU A 86 5.10 7.90 -9.36
N PRO A 87 5.31 8.77 -10.37
CA PRO A 87 6.56 8.84 -11.11
C PRO A 87 7.66 9.55 -10.30
N TYR A 88 8.87 8.99 -10.29
CA TYR A 88 10.08 9.62 -9.76
C TYR A 88 11.22 9.53 -10.79
N GLY A 89 11.41 10.60 -11.58
CA GLY A 89 12.30 10.54 -12.74
C GLY A 89 11.83 9.46 -13.72
N PRO A 90 12.68 8.50 -14.13
CA PRO A 90 12.28 7.38 -14.98
C PRO A 90 11.59 6.24 -14.20
N GLU A 91 11.57 6.29 -12.87
CA GLU A 91 11.07 5.22 -12.01
C GLU A 91 9.58 5.38 -11.68
N GLN A 92 8.93 4.25 -11.39
CA GLN A 92 7.55 4.17 -10.92
C GLN A 92 7.55 3.65 -9.49
N ILE A 93 7.01 4.42 -8.57
CA ILE A 93 7.15 4.17 -7.14
C ILE A 93 5.78 3.81 -6.53
N PRO A 94 5.65 2.63 -5.90
CA PRO A 94 4.39 2.22 -5.28
C PRO A 94 4.21 2.83 -3.89
N PHE A 95 3.04 3.43 -3.67
CA PHE A 95 2.59 3.91 -2.38
C PHE A 95 1.36 3.14 -1.94
N VAL A 96 1.24 2.90 -0.64
CA VAL A 96 0.01 2.42 -0.02
C VAL A 96 -0.59 3.49 0.86
N LEU A 97 -1.90 3.68 0.70
CA LEU A 97 -2.72 4.44 1.63
C LEU A 97 -3.34 3.46 2.64
N ILE A 98 -3.10 3.69 3.92
CA ILE A 98 -3.81 2.99 4.98
C ILE A 98 -4.68 3.95 5.78
N GLN A 99 -5.81 3.43 6.25
CA GLN A 99 -6.67 4.06 7.22
C GLN A 99 -6.31 3.52 8.61
N HIS A 100 -5.62 4.35 9.41
CA HIS A 100 -5.30 4.03 10.79
C HIS A 100 -6.34 4.67 11.74
N ASP A 101 -6.84 3.91 12.70
CA ASP A 101 -7.88 4.37 13.63
C ASP A 101 -7.56 5.67 14.39
N LYS A 102 -6.30 5.82 14.83
CA LYS A 102 -5.87 7.00 15.59
C LYS A 102 -5.28 8.11 14.73
N TYR A 103 -4.63 7.75 13.62
CA TYR A 103 -3.86 8.69 12.80
C TYR A 103 -4.53 9.04 11.46
N GLY A 104 -5.71 8.49 11.18
CA GLY A 104 -6.40 8.72 9.93
C GLY A 104 -5.63 8.13 8.75
N TYR A 105 -5.71 8.81 7.59
CA TYR A 105 -5.02 8.34 6.40
C TYR A 105 -3.50 8.58 6.45
N MET A 106 -2.75 7.49 6.37
CA MET A 106 -1.30 7.47 6.36
C MET A 106 -0.80 6.86 5.07
N VAL A 107 0.28 7.43 4.52
CA VAL A 107 0.87 7.00 3.25
C VAL A 107 2.25 6.40 3.51
N PHE A 108 2.51 5.25 2.89
CA PHE A 108 3.79 4.54 2.99
C PHE A 108 4.32 4.15 1.61
N SER A 109 5.65 4.07 1.50
CA SER A 109 6.42 3.65 0.32
C SER A 109 7.57 2.75 0.75
N ASP A 110 8.31 2.20 -0.19
CA ASP A 110 9.66 1.69 0.08
C ASP A 110 10.61 2.79 0.59
N LEU A 111 11.63 2.36 1.31
CA LEU A 111 12.58 3.21 2.01
C LEU A 111 13.74 3.60 1.10
N TRP A 112 13.94 4.89 0.86
CA TRP A 112 15.18 5.34 0.21
C TRP A 112 16.37 5.18 1.17
N PRO A 113 17.47 4.50 0.77
CA PRO A 113 18.60 4.17 1.65
C PRO A 113 19.21 5.37 2.40
N LYS A 114 19.15 6.59 1.84
CA LYS A 114 19.71 7.80 2.47
C LYS A 114 18.96 8.23 3.74
N PHE A 115 17.66 7.91 3.86
CA PHE A 115 16.86 8.19 5.06
C PHE A 115 16.88 7.05 6.09
N ALA A 116 17.70 6.04 5.83
CA ALA A 116 17.78 4.79 6.56
C ALA A 116 19.18 4.53 7.11
N LYS A 117 19.91 5.58 7.52
CA LYS A 117 21.26 5.39 8.08
C LYS A 117 21.18 4.50 9.32
N GLY A 118 21.78 3.31 9.28
CA GLY A 118 21.66 2.24 10.28
C GLY A 118 20.57 1.18 10.01
N LYS A 119 19.77 1.35 8.96
CA LYS A 119 18.72 0.43 8.46
C LYS A 119 18.98 -0.01 7.03
N GLU A 120 20.22 0.11 6.55
CA GLU A 120 20.62 -0.27 5.18
C GLU A 120 20.41 -1.77 4.89
N LYS A 121 20.25 -2.58 5.95
CA LYS A 121 19.94 -4.01 5.87
C LYS A 121 18.46 -4.33 6.06
N ASP A 122 17.63 -3.34 6.39
CA ASP A 122 16.19 -3.51 6.51
C ASP A 122 15.55 -3.26 5.15
N THR A 123 15.47 -4.32 4.37
CA THR A 123 15.02 -4.27 2.98
C THR A 123 13.50 -4.36 2.84
N GLU A 124 12.74 -4.48 3.94
CA GLU A 124 11.31 -4.74 3.87
C GLU A 124 10.43 -3.81 4.72
N GLU A 125 10.98 -2.88 5.52
CA GLU A 125 10.13 -1.98 6.33
C GLU A 125 9.61 -0.78 5.52
N ALA A 126 8.28 -0.59 5.48
CA ALA A 126 7.67 0.54 4.79
C ALA A 126 8.09 1.90 5.39
N TYR A 127 8.54 2.84 4.58
CA TYR A 127 8.80 4.21 4.97
C TYR A 127 7.52 5.03 5.06
N TYR A 128 7.41 5.87 6.09
CA TYR A 128 6.28 6.76 6.27
C TYR A 128 6.44 8.04 5.45
N SER A 129 5.72 8.09 4.34
CA SER A 129 5.83 9.13 3.31
C SER A 129 5.00 10.38 3.62
N GLY A 130 3.92 10.27 4.41
CA GLY A 130 3.11 11.44 4.76
C GLY A 130 1.68 11.11 5.18
N ARG A 131 0.83 12.14 5.24
CA ARG A 131 -0.59 12.01 5.60
C ARG A 131 -1.49 12.66 4.57
N ILE A 132 -2.69 12.12 4.52
CA ILE A 132 -3.84 12.71 3.86
C ILE A 132 -4.87 13.03 4.94
N PHE A 133 -5.48 14.20 4.86
CA PHE A 133 -6.46 14.66 5.84
C PHE A 133 -7.86 14.51 5.25
N TYR A 134 -8.87 14.22 6.06
CA TYR A 134 -10.27 14.17 5.62
C TYR A 134 -10.82 15.51 5.16
N LYS A 135 -10.28 16.59 5.73
CA LYS A 135 -10.71 17.97 5.47
C LYS A 135 -9.55 18.75 4.89
N ALA A 136 -9.87 19.76 4.10
CA ALA A 136 -8.91 20.73 3.60
C ALA A 136 -8.09 21.34 4.75
N GLN A 137 -6.79 21.51 4.52
CA GLN A 137 -5.85 22.10 5.47
C GLN A 137 -5.38 23.46 4.96
N THR A 138 -5.04 24.37 5.87
CA THR A 138 -4.43 25.66 5.52
C THR A 138 -2.93 25.56 5.30
N ARG A 139 -2.28 24.62 6.00
CA ARG A 139 -0.85 24.32 5.90
C ARG A 139 -0.60 22.85 6.23
N ILE A 140 0.32 22.22 5.51
CA ILE A 140 0.85 20.90 5.84
C ILE A 140 2.37 20.95 5.70
N ASP A 141 3.07 20.63 6.79
CA ASP A 141 4.53 20.47 6.78
C ASP A 141 4.90 19.02 6.43
N GLY A 142 5.89 18.86 5.56
CA GLY A 142 6.40 17.56 5.16
C GLY A 142 7.12 16.86 6.31
N LYS A 143 7.24 15.53 6.24
CA LYS A 143 7.85 14.71 7.30
C LYS A 143 9.28 15.12 7.65
N THR A 144 10.09 15.43 6.65
CA THR A 144 11.48 15.90 6.82
C THR A 144 11.55 17.37 7.20
N ARG A 145 10.44 18.12 7.13
CA ARG A 145 10.37 19.59 7.30
C ARG A 145 11.17 20.38 6.26
N HIS A 146 11.55 19.75 5.16
CA HIS A 146 12.23 20.42 4.04
C HIS A 146 11.24 21.00 3.04
N HIS A 147 9.96 20.63 3.17
CA HIS A 147 8.87 21.05 2.31
C HIS A 147 7.66 21.40 3.16
N TYR A 148 6.85 22.31 2.68
CA TYR A 148 5.50 22.51 3.19
C TYR A 148 4.58 22.98 2.07
N ALA A 149 3.29 22.71 2.19
CA ALA A 149 2.26 23.21 1.29
C ALA A 149 1.32 24.14 2.07
N ILE A 150 0.87 25.23 1.44
CA ILE A 150 -0.13 26.15 2.01
C ILE A 150 -1.25 26.43 1.03
N GLN A 151 -2.46 26.59 1.56
CA GLN A 151 -3.61 27.07 0.82
C GLN A 151 -3.56 28.61 0.70
N LYS A 152 -3.68 29.14 -0.52
CA LYS A 152 -3.88 30.57 -0.82
C LYS A 152 -5.01 30.73 -1.84
N GLY A 153 -6.18 31.16 -1.38
CA GLY A 153 -7.35 31.26 -2.25
C GLY A 153 -7.77 29.88 -2.78
N ASP A 154 -7.97 29.76 -4.09
CA ASP A 154 -8.27 28.50 -4.79
C ASP A 154 -7.01 27.70 -5.17
N GLU A 155 -5.82 28.17 -4.78
CA GLU A 155 -4.54 27.52 -5.07
C GLU A 155 -3.87 26.95 -3.83
N VAL A 156 -3.09 25.91 -4.06
CA VAL A 156 -2.14 25.31 -3.13
C VAL A 156 -0.74 25.58 -3.64
N ILE A 157 0.11 26.16 -2.80
CA ILE A 157 1.49 26.47 -3.14
C ILE A 157 2.41 25.61 -2.29
N THR A 158 3.32 24.90 -2.95
CA THR A 158 4.30 24.02 -2.31
C THR A 158 5.67 24.69 -2.32
N TYR A 159 6.23 24.80 -1.13
CA TYR A 159 7.51 25.44 -0.86
C TYR A 159 8.58 24.41 -0.53
N ILE A 160 9.78 24.70 -0.97
CA ILE A 160 10.98 23.87 -0.80
C ILE A 160 12.03 24.71 -0.06
N ALA A 161 12.71 24.10 0.91
CA ALA A 161 13.81 24.75 1.61
C ALA A 161 14.93 25.11 0.63
N ASN A 162 15.50 26.31 0.77
CA ASN A 162 16.61 26.77 -0.09
C ASN A 162 17.89 25.97 0.13
N ASP A 163 18.08 25.46 1.35
CA ASP A 163 19.22 24.64 1.74
C ASP A 163 18.68 23.44 2.53
N PHE A 164 18.88 22.25 1.96
CA PHE A 164 18.39 20.99 2.53
C PHE A 164 18.99 20.69 3.91
N ASP A 165 20.19 21.22 4.18
CA ASP A 165 20.90 21.04 5.45
C ASP A 165 20.71 22.24 6.39
N ASN A 166 20.08 23.33 5.93
CA ASN A 166 19.86 24.53 6.74
C ASN A 166 18.51 25.22 6.46
N LEU A 167 17.47 24.71 7.11
CA LEU A 167 16.08 25.18 7.03
C LEU A 167 15.83 26.63 7.48
N LYS A 168 16.83 27.30 8.06
CA LYS A 168 16.74 28.73 8.43
C LYS A 168 17.09 29.66 7.27
N LYS A 169 17.65 29.15 6.17
CA LYS A 169 18.03 29.94 4.98
C LYS A 169 16.86 30.27 4.05
N GLY A 170 15.63 30.05 4.50
CA GLY A 170 14.42 30.39 3.79
C GLY A 170 13.92 29.29 2.85
N TYR A 171 12.90 29.65 2.08
CA TYR A 171 12.19 28.75 1.17
C TYR A 171 11.93 29.46 -0.15
N HIS A 172 11.81 28.68 -1.22
CA HIS A 172 11.32 29.15 -2.51
C HIS A 172 10.05 28.38 -2.88
N GLU A 173 9.23 29.00 -3.73
CA GLU A 173 8.09 28.31 -4.32
C GLU A 173 8.60 27.26 -5.31
N GLY A 174 8.20 26.00 -5.11
CA GLY A 174 8.48 24.94 -6.05
C GLY A 174 7.43 24.92 -7.17
N TYR A 175 6.16 24.83 -6.78
CA TYR A 175 5.05 24.82 -7.73
C TYR A 175 3.73 25.20 -7.05
N ARG A 176 2.72 25.49 -7.86
CA ARG A 176 1.34 25.76 -7.44
C ARG A 176 0.33 24.96 -8.24
N VAL A 177 -0.78 24.62 -7.61
CA VAL A 177 -1.89 23.89 -8.22
C VAL A 177 -3.22 24.43 -7.75
N LYS A 178 -4.26 24.34 -8.58
CA LYS A 178 -5.63 24.64 -8.15
C LYS A 178 -6.20 23.49 -7.34
N GLY A 179 -6.98 23.81 -6.31
CA GLY A 179 -7.69 22.83 -5.50
C GLY A 179 -7.62 23.14 -4.01
N LYS A 180 -8.11 22.18 -3.22
CA LYS A 180 -8.08 22.24 -1.76
C LYS A 180 -6.99 21.33 -1.24
N LEU A 181 -6.06 21.86 -0.43
CA LEU A 181 -4.95 21.09 0.13
C LEU A 181 -5.46 19.98 1.06
N ARG A 182 -5.22 18.72 0.68
CA ARG A 182 -5.63 17.53 1.45
C ARG A 182 -4.46 16.75 2.01
N GLY A 183 -3.28 16.84 1.42
CA GLY A 183 -2.12 16.07 1.86
C GLY A 183 -0.82 16.57 1.26
N LEU A 184 0.27 16.13 1.89
CA LEU A 184 1.63 16.30 1.38
C LEU A 184 2.37 15.00 1.64
N VAL A 185 2.78 14.33 0.57
CA VAL A 185 3.47 13.04 0.58
C VAL A 185 4.90 13.27 0.08
N LEU A 186 5.85 12.53 0.64
CA LEU A 186 7.24 12.58 0.22
C LEU A 186 7.70 11.22 -0.24
N TYR A 187 8.43 11.23 -1.35
CA TYR A 187 9.33 10.16 -1.73
C TYR A 187 10.72 10.73 -1.84
N ASP A 188 11.69 10.09 -1.17
CA ASP A 188 13.03 10.66 -1.05
C ASP A 188 12.92 12.11 -0.51
N CYS A 189 13.21 13.10 -1.35
CA CYS A 189 13.20 14.52 -1.07
C CYS A 189 12.15 15.25 -1.91
N CYS A 190 11.43 14.57 -2.78
CA CYS A 190 10.45 15.20 -3.66
C CYS A 190 9.06 15.27 -3.01
N PRO A 191 8.46 16.48 -2.90
CA PRO A 191 7.12 16.65 -2.38
C PRO A 191 6.05 16.41 -3.46
N TYR A 192 5.06 15.60 -3.11
CA TYR A 192 3.82 15.39 -3.85
C TYR A 192 2.64 16.02 -3.11
N THR A 193 2.03 17.02 -3.72
CA THR A 193 0.88 17.73 -3.16
C THR A 193 -0.40 16.99 -3.52
N VAL A 194 -1.23 16.72 -2.52
CA VAL A 194 -2.51 16.04 -2.69
C VAL A 194 -3.64 17.04 -2.53
N VAL A 195 -4.51 17.14 -3.54
CA VAL A 195 -5.66 18.06 -3.55
C VAL A 195 -6.95 17.35 -3.91
N ASP A 196 -8.09 17.94 -3.53
CA ASP A 196 -9.41 17.46 -3.97
C ASP A 196 -9.52 17.49 -5.50
N SER A 197 -9.96 16.38 -6.09
CA SER A 197 -10.40 16.28 -7.48
C SER A 197 -11.91 16.54 -7.58
N ALA A 198 -12.38 16.98 -8.75
CA ALA A 198 -13.80 17.26 -8.98
C ALA A 198 -14.69 15.98 -8.98
N ASP A 199 -14.10 14.81 -9.21
CA ASP A 199 -14.75 13.50 -9.27
C ASP A 199 -14.80 12.79 -7.90
N GLY A 200 -14.44 13.48 -6.81
CA GLY A 200 -14.41 12.91 -5.47
C GLY A 200 -13.17 12.09 -5.14
N LYS A 201 -12.22 11.98 -6.08
CA LYS A 201 -10.87 11.43 -5.82
C LYS A 201 -9.94 12.50 -5.27
N LEU A 202 -8.70 12.11 -5.01
CA LEU A 202 -7.61 13.03 -4.73
C LEU A 202 -6.63 13.04 -5.89
N SER A 203 -6.28 14.22 -6.39
CA SER A 203 -5.25 14.41 -7.41
C SER A 203 -3.92 14.63 -6.72
N VAL A 204 -2.87 13.99 -7.23
CA VAL A 204 -1.50 14.11 -6.72
C VAL A 204 -0.67 14.86 -7.74
N TYR A 205 0.02 15.91 -7.32
CA TYR A 205 0.86 16.74 -8.17
C TYR A 205 2.29 16.80 -7.66
N HIS A 206 3.24 16.93 -8.58
CA HIS A 206 4.65 17.20 -8.27
C HIS A 206 5.23 18.29 -9.17
N ALA A 207 6.48 18.69 -8.89
CA ALA A 207 7.22 19.59 -9.75
C ALA A 207 7.65 18.86 -11.04
N GLY A 208 7.19 19.34 -12.19
CA GLY A 208 7.70 18.96 -13.51
C GLY A 208 8.43 20.12 -14.19
N GLU A 209 8.95 19.88 -15.39
CA GLU A 209 9.82 20.82 -16.12
C GLU A 209 9.19 22.20 -16.36
N LYS A 210 7.87 22.25 -16.55
CA LYS A 210 7.12 23.48 -16.85
C LYS A 210 6.23 23.96 -15.68
N GLY A 211 6.43 23.42 -14.49
CA GLY A 211 5.60 23.68 -13.31
C GLY A 211 4.88 22.42 -12.83
N ALA A 212 3.74 22.60 -12.15
CA ALA A 212 3.05 21.47 -11.56
C ALA A 212 2.56 20.46 -12.61
N THR A 213 2.86 19.19 -12.38
CA THR A 213 2.45 18.07 -13.22
C THR A 213 1.53 17.15 -12.42
N LEU A 214 0.41 16.75 -13.01
CA LEU A 214 -0.47 15.73 -12.43
C LEU A 214 0.24 14.39 -12.50
N SER A 215 0.54 13.82 -11.34
CA SER A 215 1.33 12.60 -11.15
C SER A 215 0.49 11.35 -11.00
N GLY A 216 -0.75 11.49 -10.52
CA GLY A 216 -1.63 10.36 -10.26
C GLY A 216 -2.87 10.75 -9.48
N HIS A 217 -3.62 9.73 -9.08
CA HIS A 217 -4.83 9.85 -8.29
C HIS A 217 -4.82 8.87 -7.13
N ILE A 218 -5.52 9.21 -6.05
CA ILE A 218 -5.74 8.33 -4.91
C ILE A 218 -7.24 8.14 -4.74
N ASP A 219 -7.66 6.88 -4.59
CA ASP A 219 -9.03 6.49 -4.38
C ASP A 219 -9.27 6.15 -2.89
N LEU A 220 -10.29 6.76 -2.27
CA LEU A 220 -10.53 6.65 -0.83
C LEU A 220 -11.52 5.53 -0.44
N LYS A 221 -11.79 4.56 -1.32
CA LYS A 221 -12.81 3.49 -1.20
C LYS A 221 -13.02 2.92 0.21
#